data_AF-X1TGQ7-F1
#
_entry.id   AF-X1TGQ7-F1
#
_cell.length_a   1.000
_cell.length_b   1.000
_cell.length_c   1.000
_cell.angle_alpha   90.00
_cell.angle_beta   90.00
_cell.angle_gamma   90.00
#
_symmetry.space_group_name_H-M   'P 1'
#
loop_
_entity.id
_entity.type
_entity.pdbx_description
1 polymer ?
#
loop_
_entity_poly.entity_id
_entity_poly.type
_entity_poly.pdbx_seq_one_letter_code
_entity_poly.pdbx_strand_id
1 'polypeptide(L)'
;GNNQAIPKINPLARYAFNKNATDDKSGDYQFRYTIGNVDESEEEMYFDFDDKDALFVEGLGIRAVANLKETGLLIAGDYHPKGLIPTPLSAVTDPGAAGWNNLHFGHVPPIQPTGILWYAIPKLERPYLIWNEIGMVVTRDDGTAISAGDIVAALTGVRIEMHGG
;
A
#
# COMPACT_ATOMS: atom_id res chain seq x y z
N GLY A 1 7.49 31.54 24.88
CA GLY A 1 7.44 30.51 23.83
C GLY A 1 6.39 29.51 24.23
N ASN A 2 5.48 29.15 23.33
CA ASN A 2 4.51 28.09 23.61
C ASN A 2 5.27 26.78 23.82
N ASN A 3 4.92 26.07 24.90
CA ASN A 3 5.49 24.79 25.26
C ASN A 3 4.98 23.75 24.26
N GLN A 4 5.60 23.66 23.08
CA GLN A 4 5.24 22.67 22.08
C GLN A 4 5.68 21.31 22.60
N ALA A 5 4.74 20.38 22.72
CA ALA A 5 5.05 19.05 23.18
C ALA A 5 6.04 18.35 22.23
N ILE A 6 6.88 17.49 22.79
CA ILE A 6 7.87 16.74 22.02
C ILE A 6 7.10 15.78 21.10
N PRO A 7 7.25 15.88 19.76
CA PRO A 7 6.59 14.98 18.85
C PRO A 7 7.10 13.55 19.03
N LYS A 8 6.20 12.57 18.98
CA LYS A 8 6.55 11.15 18.97
C LYS A 8 6.79 10.72 17.53
N ILE A 9 7.93 10.08 17.30
CA ILE A 9 8.34 9.58 15.97
C ILE A 9 8.41 8.07 16.07
N ASN A 10 7.52 7.39 15.36
CA ASN A 10 7.35 5.94 15.44
C ASN A 10 7.52 5.30 14.05
N PRO A 11 8.26 4.18 13.93
CA PRO A 11 8.19 3.39 12.71
C PRO A 11 6.77 2.83 12.55
N LEU A 12 6.27 2.81 11.31
CA LEU A 12 5.01 2.22 10.93
C LEU A 12 5.26 1.08 9.94
N ALA A 13 4.68 -0.08 10.22
CA ALA A 13 4.53 -1.16 9.25
C ALA A 13 3.08 -1.66 9.34
N ARG A 14 2.40 -1.74 8.19
CA ARG A 14 1.01 -2.17 8.11
C ARG A 14 0.85 -3.16 6.97
N TYR A 15 0.00 -4.16 7.17
CA TYR A 15 -0.40 -5.13 6.15
C TYR A 15 -1.92 -5.19 6.11
N ALA A 16 -2.47 -5.50 4.94
CA ALA A 16 -3.91 -5.61 4.76
C ALA A 16 -4.24 -6.69 3.74
N PHE A 17 -5.32 -7.42 4.01
CA PHE A 17 -5.94 -8.35 3.09
C PHE A 17 -7.26 -7.77 2.60
N ASN A 18 -7.59 -7.96 1.33
CA ASN A 18 -8.90 -7.55 0.83
C ASN A 18 -9.98 -8.49 1.40
N LYS A 19 -10.87 -7.97 2.23
CA LYS A 19 -11.97 -8.78 2.79
C LYS A 19 -13.03 -9.12 1.76
N ASN A 20 -13.33 -8.17 0.88
CA ASN A 20 -14.30 -8.35 -0.20
C ASN A 20 -13.58 -8.51 -1.54
N ALA A 21 -14.23 -9.19 -2.48
CA ALA A 21 -13.78 -9.21 -3.86
C ALA A 21 -13.77 -7.78 -4.45
N THR A 22 -12.93 -7.55 -5.45
CA THR A 22 -13.00 -6.31 -6.24
C THR A 22 -14.25 -6.29 -7.10
N ASP A 23 -14.61 -5.11 -7.60
CA ASP A 23 -15.93 -4.86 -8.14
C ASP A 23 -16.03 -5.00 -9.66
N ASP A 24 -15.00 -5.54 -10.33
CA ASP A 24 -14.87 -5.76 -11.78
C ASP A 24 -14.94 -4.51 -12.65
N LYS A 25 -14.94 -3.32 -12.04
CA LYS A 25 -15.10 -2.04 -12.75
C LYS A 25 -13.79 -1.27 -12.87
N SER A 26 -12.68 -1.87 -12.47
CA SER A 26 -11.38 -1.20 -12.33
C SER A 26 -11.45 0.05 -11.44
N GLY A 27 -12.38 0.08 -10.47
CA GLY A 27 -12.47 1.13 -9.47
C GLY A 27 -11.43 0.98 -8.37
N ASP A 28 -11.17 2.06 -7.62
CA ASP A 28 -10.22 2.04 -6.51
C ASP A 28 -10.74 1.13 -5.38
N TYR A 29 -10.13 -0.03 -5.22
CA TYR A 29 -10.30 -0.85 -4.03
C TYR A 29 -9.52 -0.21 -2.88
N GLN A 30 -10.23 0.13 -1.80
CA GLN A 30 -9.68 0.76 -0.61
C GLN A 30 -9.58 -0.26 0.51
N PHE A 31 -8.38 -0.44 1.08
CA PHE A 31 -8.17 -1.26 2.28
C PHE A 31 -8.65 -0.49 3.51
N ARG A 32 -9.97 -0.44 3.73
CA ARG A 32 -10.58 0.44 4.73
C ARG A 32 -11.55 -0.32 5.62
N TYR A 33 -11.35 -0.22 6.93
CA TYR A 33 -12.10 -0.98 7.92
C TYR A 33 -13.53 -0.45 8.04
N THR A 34 -13.67 0.87 8.02
CA THR A 34 -14.96 1.56 8.14
C THR A 34 -15.96 1.30 7.01
N ILE A 35 -15.51 0.81 5.84
CA ILE A 35 -16.39 0.35 4.75
C ILE A 35 -16.43 -1.18 4.62
N GLY A 36 -15.79 -1.90 5.56
CA GLY A 36 -15.79 -3.35 5.61
C GLY A 36 -14.92 -4.04 4.54
N ASN A 37 -13.88 -3.38 4.03
CA ASN A 37 -12.97 -3.96 3.03
C ASN A 37 -11.71 -4.61 3.63
N VAL A 38 -11.55 -4.57 4.95
CA VAL A 38 -10.53 -5.32 5.71
C VAL A 38 -11.20 -5.90 6.96
N ASP A 39 -10.58 -6.90 7.59
CA ASP A 39 -11.17 -7.60 8.73
C ASP A 39 -10.87 -6.90 10.06
N GLU A 40 -9.71 -6.27 10.17
CA GLU A 40 -9.24 -5.63 11.41
C GLU A 40 -8.93 -4.14 11.19
N SER A 41 -9.05 -3.34 12.25
CA SER A 41 -8.78 -1.90 12.20
C SER A 41 -7.29 -1.60 11.95
N GLU A 42 -6.44 -2.54 12.37
CA GLU A 42 -5.00 -2.55 12.21
C GLU A 42 -4.57 -2.71 10.76
N GLU A 43 -5.45 -3.25 9.91
CA GLU A 43 -5.25 -3.43 8.47
C GLU A 43 -5.64 -2.19 7.65
N GLU A 44 -6.23 -1.17 8.28
CA GLU A 44 -6.74 0.00 7.55
C GLU A 44 -5.59 0.77 6.85
N MET A 45 -5.58 0.86 5.54
CA MET A 45 -4.63 1.72 4.81
C MET A 45 -5.29 3.01 4.35
N TYR A 46 -6.15 3.56 5.20
CA TYR A 46 -6.79 4.87 5.06
C TYR A 46 -6.35 5.74 6.25
N PHE A 47 -5.76 6.89 5.94
CA PHE A 47 -5.18 7.81 6.91
C PHE A 47 -5.86 9.16 6.77
N ASP A 48 -6.69 9.50 7.74
CA ASP A 48 -7.37 10.80 7.84
C ASP A 48 -6.66 11.61 8.93
N PHE A 49 -5.66 12.37 8.51
CA PHE A 49 -4.79 13.10 9.43
C PHE A 49 -5.13 14.58 9.47
N ASP A 50 -5.17 15.10 10.69
CA ASP A 50 -5.26 16.53 10.96
C ASP A 50 -3.86 17.19 10.94
N ASP A 51 -3.76 18.37 11.52
CA ASP A 51 -2.50 19.12 11.63
C ASP A 51 -1.50 18.52 12.64
N LYS A 52 -1.87 17.49 13.40
CA LYS A 52 -1.06 16.87 14.47
C LYS A 52 -0.54 15.49 14.14
N ASP A 53 -1.08 14.82 13.13
CA ASP A 53 -0.60 13.53 12.66
C ASP A 53 0.03 13.66 11.26
N ALA A 54 1.18 13.04 11.07
CA ALA A 54 1.81 12.93 9.75
C ALA A 54 2.38 11.54 9.52
N LEU A 55 2.41 11.10 8.26
CA LEU A 55 3.07 9.86 7.84
C LEU A 55 3.95 10.13 6.63
N PHE A 56 5.23 9.79 6.77
CA PHE A 56 6.10 9.55 5.63
C PHE A 56 5.93 8.11 5.18
N VAL A 57 5.31 7.90 4.01
CA VAL A 57 5.25 6.60 3.37
C VAL A 57 6.57 6.35 2.65
N GLU A 58 7.36 5.39 3.14
CA GLU A 58 8.69 5.08 2.61
C GLU A 58 8.70 3.85 1.70
N GLY A 59 7.77 2.93 1.92
CA GLY A 59 7.68 1.69 1.16
C GLY A 59 6.23 1.28 0.95
N LEU A 60 5.98 0.71 -0.23
CA LEU A 60 4.69 0.20 -0.66
C LEU A 60 4.90 -1.14 -1.33
N GLY A 61 4.16 -2.15 -0.90
CA GLY A 61 4.20 -3.49 -1.45
C GLY A 61 2.81 -4.01 -1.76
N ILE A 62 2.67 -4.74 -2.86
CA ILE A 62 1.48 -5.53 -3.15
C ILE A 62 1.88 -6.87 -3.74
N ARG A 63 1.30 -7.97 -3.24
CA ARG A 63 1.56 -9.29 -3.81
C ARG A 63 0.94 -9.37 -5.20
N ALA A 64 1.70 -9.96 -6.12
CA ALA A 64 1.24 -10.15 -7.49
C ALA A 64 0.15 -11.24 -7.49
N VAL A 65 -1.01 -10.92 -8.03
CA VAL A 65 -2.16 -11.83 -8.13
C VAL A 65 -2.84 -11.65 -9.48
N ALA A 66 -3.55 -12.68 -9.95
CA ALA A 66 -4.29 -12.63 -11.20
C ALA A 66 -5.25 -11.43 -11.21
N ASN A 67 -5.42 -10.81 -12.38
CA ASN A 67 -6.31 -9.67 -12.64
C ASN A 67 -5.95 -8.36 -11.91
N LEU A 68 -4.89 -8.35 -11.08
CA LEU A 68 -4.35 -7.11 -10.51
C LEU A 68 -3.77 -6.26 -11.63
N LYS A 69 -4.12 -4.97 -11.69
CA LYS A 69 -3.68 -4.08 -12.76
C LYS A 69 -2.71 -3.03 -12.28
N GLU A 70 -3.12 -2.27 -11.27
CA GLU A 70 -2.39 -1.09 -10.84
C GLU A 70 -2.64 -0.76 -9.37
N THR A 71 -1.64 -0.18 -8.71
CA THR A 71 -1.63 0.14 -7.28
C THR A 71 -0.94 1.47 -7.04
N GLY A 72 -1.33 2.20 -6.01
CA GLY A 72 -0.66 3.45 -5.66
C GLY A 72 -1.19 4.06 -4.38
N LEU A 73 -0.75 5.29 -4.13
CA LEU A 73 -1.25 6.12 -3.04
C LEU A 73 -2.21 7.16 -3.62
N LEU A 74 -3.38 7.31 -3.01
CA LEU A 74 -4.30 8.42 -3.28
C LEU A 74 -4.18 9.41 -2.11
N ILE A 75 -3.54 10.55 -2.35
CA ILE A 75 -3.26 11.58 -1.33
C ILE A 75 -3.88 12.88 -1.80
N ALA A 76 -4.74 13.48 -0.97
CA ALA A 76 -5.51 14.68 -1.30
C ALA A 76 -6.31 14.62 -2.62
N GLY A 77 -6.71 13.41 -3.03
CA GLY A 77 -7.43 13.19 -4.28
C GLY A 77 -6.56 12.99 -5.52
N ASP A 78 -5.23 13.08 -5.38
CA ASP A 78 -4.27 12.83 -6.46
C ASP A 78 -3.48 11.52 -6.25
N TYR A 79 -3.23 10.83 -7.36
CA TYR A 79 -2.44 9.60 -7.34
C TYR A 79 -0.94 9.86 -7.29
N HIS A 80 -0.23 9.10 -6.45
CA HIS A 80 1.19 9.23 -6.17
C HIS A 80 1.93 7.89 -6.31
N PRO A 81 3.03 7.82 -7.12
CA PRO A 81 3.49 8.84 -8.09
C PRO A 81 2.39 9.21 -9.10
N LYS A 82 2.54 10.29 -9.87
CA LYS A 82 1.48 10.73 -10.81
C LYS A 82 1.00 9.56 -11.70
N GLY A 83 -0.26 9.19 -11.55
CA GLY A 83 -0.83 7.96 -12.13
C GLY A 83 -0.83 6.80 -11.14
N LEU A 84 -1.07 5.57 -11.60
CA LEU A 84 -0.92 4.38 -10.76
C LEU A 84 0.24 3.54 -11.27
N ILE A 85 0.87 2.81 -10.35
CA ILE A 85 1.99 1.93 -10.67
C ILE A 85 1.40 0.63 -11.22
N PRO A 86 1.79 0.18 -12.42
CA PRO A 86 1.35 -1.12 -12.93
C PRO A 86 1.83 -2.25 -12.01
N THR A 87 0.90 -3.10 -11.60
CA THR A 87 1.13 -4.23 -10.68
C THR A 87 0.53 -5.54 -11.19
N PRO A 88 0.75 -5.90 -12.48
CA PRO A 88 0.21 -7.13 -13.04
C PRO A 88 0.71 -8.38 -12.30
N LEU A 89 0.03 -9.50 -12.47
CA LEU A 89 0.61 -10.79 -12.14
C LEU A 89 1.93 -10.96 -12.92
N SER A 90 3.05 -10.97 -12.20
CA SER A 90 4.36 -11.19 -12.80
C SER A 90 4.46 -12.63 -13.31
N ALA A 91 4.57 -12.81 -14.62
CA ALA A 91 5.00 -14.09 -15.21
C ALA A 91 6.54 -14.21 -15.29
N VAL A 92 7.25 -13.11 -15.01
CA VAL A 92 8.71 -12.99 -15.05
C VAL A 92 9.23 -13.08 -13.61
N THR A 93 10.46 -13.55 -13.39
CA THR A 93 11.08 -13.71 -12.06
C THR A 93 12.12 -12.63 -11.72
N ASP A 94 12.36 -11.68 -12.63
CA ASP A 94 13.44 -10.69 -12.54
C ASP A 94 12.91 -9.26 -12.26
N PRO A 95 13.31 -8.62 -11.15
CA PRO A 95 12.97 -7.24 -10.85
C PRO A 95 13.47 -6.26 -11.91
N GLY A 96 12.57 -5.43 -12.43
CA GLY A 96 12.88 -4.44 -13.47
C GLY A 96 12.69 -4.95 -14.90
N ALA A 97 12.33 -6.21 -15.10
CA ALA A 97 11.91 -6.72 -16.40
C ALA A 97 10.55 -6.13 -16.83
N ALA A 98 10.32 -6.06 -18.14
CA ALA A 98 9.02 -5.63 -18.67
C ALA A 98 7.90 -6.60 -18.21
N GLY A 99 6.82 -6.05 -17.65
CA GLY A 99 5.71 -6.83 -17.08
C GLY A 99 5.94 -7.33 -15.65
N TRP A 100 7.05 -6.96 -15.01
CA TRP A 100 7.26 -7.20 -13.58
C TRP A 100 6.46 -6.20 -12.74
N ASN A 101 5.77 -6.71 -11.71
CA ASN A 101 5.23 -5.90 -10.63
C ASN A 101 6.37 -5.37 -9.74
N ASN A 102 6.77 -4.11 -9.96
CA ASN A 102 7.81 -3.44 -9.19
C ASN A 102 7.47 -3.24 -7.70
N LEU A 103 6.21 -3.42 -7.30
CA LEU A 103 5.76 -3.39 -5.91
C LEU A 103 5.65 -4.79 -5.30
N HIS A 104 6.05 -5.85 -6.02
CA HIS A 104 5.97 -7.20 -5.49
C HIS A 104 6.82 -7.36 -4.23
N PHE A 105 6.20 -7.92 -3.19
CA PHE A 105 6.88 -8.29 -1.95
C PHE A 105 6.47 -9.70 -1.53
N GLY A 106 7.28 -10.30 -0.66
CA GLY A 106 7.06 -11.63 -0.16
C GLY A 106 7.58 -12.68 -1.12
N HIS A 107 6.89 -13.82 -1.11
CA HIS A 107 7.31 -15.01 -1.82
C HIS A 107 7.00 -14.95 -3.32
N VAL A 108 7.94 -15.43 -4.14
CA VAL A 108 7.83 -15.48 -5.60
C VAL A 108 7.47 -16.89 -6.06
N PRO A 109 6.30 -17.10 -6.68
CA PRO A 109 5.98 -18.38 -7.32
C PRO A 109 6.69 -18.52 -8.68
N PRO A 110 7.16 -19.72 -9.07
CA PRO A 110 7.26 -20.95 -8.29
C PRO A 110 8.46 -20.94 -7.31
N ILE A 111 8.38 -21.73 -6.23
CA ILE A 111 9.53 -21.97 -5.34
C ILE A 111 10.63 -22.65 -6.17
N GLN A 112 11.68 -21.91 -6.52
CA GLN A 112 12.83 -22.45 -7.26
C GLN A 112 13.97 -22.78 -6.30
N PRO A 113 14.67 -23.93 -6.48
CA PRO A 113 15.79 -24.32 -5.61
C PRO A 113 17.01 -23.39 -5.74
N THR A 114 17.02 -22.52 -6.76
CA THR A 114 18.06 -21.53 -7.01
C THR A 114 17.39 -20.20 -7.38
N GLY A 115 17.60 -19.15 -6.58
CA GLY A 115 17.05 -17.81 -6.85
C GLY A 115 16.70 -17.02 -5.58
N ILE A 116 16.22 -15.80 -5.75
CA ILE A 116 15.67 -14.97 -4.67
C ILE A 116 14.29 -15.53 -4.31
N LEU A 117 14.15 -16.12 -3.12
CA LEU A 117 12.90 -16.71 -2.64
C LEU A 117 11.94 -15.68 -2.03
N TRP A 118 12.45 -14.49 -1.70
CA TRP A 118 11.71 -13.48 -0.95
C TRP A 118 12.15 -12.07 -1.34
N TYR A 119 11.18 -11.21 -1.64
CA TYR A 119 11.38 -9.78 -1.80
C TYR A 119 10.89 -9.02 -0.56
N ALA A 120 11.72 -8.10 -0.06
CA ALA A 120 11.28 -7.15 0.97
C ALA A 120 10.23 -6.19 0.38
N ILE A 121 9.50 -5.48 1.25
CA ILE A 121 8.61 -4.40 0.81
C ILE A 121 9.45 -3.38 0.03
N PRO A 122 9.14 -3.11 -1.24
CA PRO A 122 9.90 -2.16 -2.04
C PRO A 122 9.85 -0.76 -1.45
N LYS A 123 11.00 -0.11 -1.41
CA LYS A 123 11.08 1.31 -1.10
C LYS A 123 10.61 2.11 -2.30
N LEU A 124 9.84 3.17 -2.02
CA LEU A 124 9.51 4.16 -3.03
C LEU A 124 10.77 4.94 -3.40
N GLU A 125 10.86 5.41 -4.64
CA GLU A 125 12.00 6.23 -5.10
C GLU A 125 12.19 7.46 -4.19
N ARG A 126 11.06 8.01 -3.71
CA ARG A 126 11.00 9.10 -2.75
C ARG A 126 9.85 8.84 -1.78
N PRO A 127 9.99 9.20 -0.50
CA PRO A 127 8.89 9.09 0.43
C PRO A 127 7.79 10.10 0.08
N TYR A 128 6.53 9.72 0.32
CA TYR A 128 5.38 10.63 0.24
C TYR A 128 4.93 11.06 1.64
N LEU A 129 4.54 12.31 1.78
CA LEU A 129 4.01 12.86 3.02
C LEU A 129 2.48 12.86 2.97
N ILE A 130 1.85 12.34 4.01
CA ILE A 130 0.44 12.54 4.31
C ILE A 130 0.40 13.40 5.58
N TRP A 131 -0.11 14.62 5.50
CA TRP A 131 -0.22 15.56 6.63
C TRP A 131 -1.32 16.57 6.35
N ASN A 132 -2.22 16.79 7.32
CA ASN A 132 -3.37 17.69 7.18
C ASN A 132 -4.23 17.39 5.93
N GLU A 133 -4.23 16.14 5.50
CA GLU A 133 -4.85 15.63 4.28
C GLU A 133 -5.20 14.15 4.45
N ILE A 134 -6.12 13.66 3.63
CA ILE A 134 -6.46 12.24 3.56
C ILE A 134 -5.48 11.56 2.59
N GLY A 135 -4.89 10.45 3.05
CA GLY A 135 -4.08 9.56 2.23
C GLY A 135 -4.52 8.12 2.36
N MET A 136 -4.47 7.34 1.28
CA MET A 136 -4.82 5.92 1.32
C MET A 136 -4.06 5.09 0.29
N VAL A 137 -3.90 3.79 0.56
CA VAL A 137 -3.45 2.81 -0.43
C VAL A 137 -4.65 2.34 -1.23
N VAL A 138 -4.54 2.38 -2.56
CA VAL A 138 -5.57 1.90 -3.49
C VAL A 138 -4.98 0.92 -4.49
N THR A 139 -5.82 0.01 -4.95
CA THR A 139 -5.49 -0.91 -6.03
C THR A 139 -6.68 -1.12 -6.96
N ARG A 140 -6.42 -1.53 -8.20
CA ARG A 140 -7.46 -1.78 -9.21
C ARG A 140 -7.28 -3.14 -9.85
N ASP A 141 -8.40 -3.76 -10.17
CA ASP A 141 -8.45 -4.89 -11.09
C ASP A 141 -8.38 -4.44 -12.57
N ASP A 142 -8.22 -5.41 -13.46
CA ASP A 142 -8.17 -5.21 -14.91
C ASP A 142 -9.53 -5.24 -15.61
N GLY A 143 -10.63 -5.19 -14.85
CA GLY A 143 -12.00 -5.44 -15.32
C GLY A 143 -12.49 -6.86 -15.03
N THR A 144 -11.66 -7.68 -14.39
CA THR A 144 -12.04 -8.99 -13.86
C THR A 144 -11.89 -9.00 -12.34
N ALA A 145 -12.96 -9.34 -11.61
CA ALA A 145 -12.92 -9.37 -10.16
C ALA A 145 -11.78 -10.25 -9.61
N ILE A 146 -11.15 -9.77 -8.53
CA ILE A 146 -10.18 -10.52 -7.72
C ILE A 146 -10.90 -10.98 -6.46
N SER A 147 -10.75 -12.25 -6.07
CA SER A 147 -11.50 -12.82 -4.94
C SER A 147 -11.10 -12.19 -3.60
N ALA A 148 -11.98 -12.29 -2.62
CA ALA A 148 -11.66 -11.98 -1.23
C ALA A 148 -10.43 -12.79 -0.75
N GLY A 149 -9.51 -12.14 -0.03
CA GLY A 149 -8.31 -12.73 0.57
C GLY A 149 -7.11 -12.88 -0.38
N ASP A 150 -7.30 -12.64 -1.68
CA ASP A 150 -6.27 -12.85 -2.71
C ASP A 150 -5.25 -11.69 -2.79
N ILE A 151 -5.68 -10.47 -2.47
CA ILE A 151 -4.84 -9.27 -2.47
C ILE A 151 -4.24 -9.08 -1.09
N VAL A 152 -2.91 -8.94 -1.07
CA VAL A 152 -2.15 -8.56 0.13
C VAL A 152 -1.37 -7.31 -0.15
N ALA A 153 -1.66 -6.23 0.56
CA ALA A 153 -0.92 -4.98 0.52
C ALA A 153 -0.06 -4.81 1.78
N ALA A 154 1.01 -4.04 1.64
CA ALA A 154 1.93 -3.70 2.72
C ALA A 154 2.40 -2.25 2.58
N LEU A 155 2.52 -1.56 3.71
CA LEU A 155 3.00 -0.18 3.78
C LEU A 155 4.01 -0.05 4.91
N THR A 156 5.13 0.61 4.64
CA THR A 156 6.11 1.00 5.66
C THR A 156 6.34 2.49 5.65
N GLY A 157 6.60 3.06 6.81
CA GLY A 157 6.84 4.48 6.93
C GLY A 157 7.24 4.94 8.31
N VAL A 158 7.22 6.25 8.51
CA VAL A 158 7.47 6.91 9.79
C VAL A 158 6.26 7.76 10.13
N ARG A 159 5.60 7.43 11.23
CA ARG A 159 4.49 8.21 11.79
C ARG A 159 5.05 9.25 12.76
N ILE A 160 4.56 10.47 12.64
CA ILE A 160 4.87 11.58 13.53
C ILE A 160 3.57 12.01 14.19
N GLU A 161 3.55 12.00 15.53
CA GLU A 161 2.41 12.39 16.34
C GLU A 161 2.79 13.60 17.19
N MET A 162 2.11 14.73 16.99
CA MET A 162 2.36 15.99 17.68
C MET A 162 1.39 16.22 18.85
N HIS A 163 0.72 15.17 19.31
CA HIS A 163 -0.17 15.22 20.45
C HIS A 163 0.62 15.47 21.73
N GLY A 164 0.21 16.49 22.49
CA GLY A 164 0.76 16.80 23.80
C GLY A 164 0.74 15.58 24.72
N GLY A 165 1.87 15.31 25.37
CA GLY A 165 1.99 14.27 26.40
C GLY A 165 1.13 14.55 27.62
#